data_AF-A0A804N4N2-F1
#
_entry.id   AF-A0A804N4N2-F1
#
_cell.length_a   1.000
_cell.length_b   1.000
_cell.length_c   1.000
_cell.angle_alpha   90.00
_cell.angle_beta   90.00
_cell.angle_gamma   90.00
#
_symmetry.space_group_name_H-M   'P 1'
#
loop_
_entity.id
_entity.type
_entity.pdbx_description
1 polymer ?
#
loop_
_entity_poly.entity_id
_entity_poly.type
_entity_poly.pdbx_seq_one_letter_code
_entity_poly.pdbx_strand_id
1 'polypeptide(L)'
;MLIARTTLEARKGVGKAFITAFRSGAVMGFLLAASGLLVLYIAINLFGIYYGDDWEGLFEAITGYGLGGSSMALFGRVGGGIYTKAVDVGADLVGKVERNIPEDDPRNPAVIADNVGDNVGNIAGMGSDLFASYAESSCAALVVASISSFGINHQFTPMVYSLLVSSVGIIACLITMLFATDFFEIKVVNEIEPALKKQLIISTVVMTIGIALISWLGLPDTFTIYNFGARKTVQSCPVQGIADSCRTRAATNVIFGLALGYKSVIIPIFAIVFSIFLSFSLAAMYGVDVAALGMLSTIATGLAIDDYGPISDNDGGIAEMAGMSHRIRERTDALDAAGNTTAAYGKVDYMLILSEFHVIAHRTKDFSVSCDCKCQLESINS
;
A
#
# COMPACT_ATOMS: atom_id res chain seq x y z
N MET A 1 18.82 -7.62 12.00
CA MET A 1 19.33 -6.77 13.12
C MET A 1 18.22 -6.09 13.89
N LEU A 2 17.29 -5.41 13.21
CA LEU A 2 16.21 -4.66 13.87
C LEU A 2 15.25 -5.56 14.66
N ILE A 3 14.83 -6.70 14.11
CA ILE A 3 14.02 -7.73 14.78
C ILE A 3 14.59 -8.08 16.17
N ALA A 4 15.86 -8.49 16.25
CA ALA A 4 16.51 -8.81 17.52
C ALA A 4 16.60 -7.62 18.52
N ARG A 5 16.46 -6.37 18.06
CA ARG A 5 16.29 -5.21 18.96
C ARG A 5 14.86 -5.14 19.48
N THR A 6 13.84 -5.43 18.65
CA THR A 6 12.45 -5.58 19.10
C THR A 6 12.36 -6.56 20.26
N THR A 7 13.01 -7.72 20.15
CA THR A 7 13.07 -8.75 21.23
C THR A 7 13.70 -8.25 22.52
N LEU A 8 14.77 -7.47 22.41
CA LEU A 8 15.43 -6.87 23.57
C LEU A 8 14.57 -5.78 24.21
N GLU A 9 13.79 -5.03 23.43
CA GLU A 9 12.83 -4.03 23.94
C GLU A 9 11.54 -4.66 24.48
N ALA A 10 11.12 -5.82 23.97
CA ALA A 10 10.00 -6.61 24.49
C ALA A 10 10.22 -7.06 25.94
N ARG A 11 11.48 -7.18 26.38
CA ARG A 11 11.83 -7.33 27.81
C ARG A 11 11.36 -6.15 28.65
N LYS A 12 11.51 -4.92 28.15
CA LYS A 12 11.16 -3.68 28.86
C LYS A 12 9.66 -3.42 28.84
N GLY A 13 8.99 -3.64 27.72
CA GLY A 13 7.52 -3.53 27.62
C GLY A 13 6.99 -3.52 26.19
N VAL A 14 5.68 -3.79 26.07
CA VAL A 14 4.94 -3.82 24.79
C VAL A 14 5.15 -2.53 23.99
N GLY A 15 5.04 -1.36 24.62
CA GLY A 15 5.24 -0.07 23.95
C GLY A 15 6.63 0.11 23.34
N LYS A 16 7.70 -0.36 24.00
CA LYS A 16 9.06 -0.24 23.47
C LYS A 16 9.34 -1.23 22.35
N ALA A 17 8.79 -2.44 22.44
CA ALA A 17 8.79 -3.38 21.32
C ALA A 17 8.00 -2.82 20.12
N PHE A 18 6.76 -2.38 20.33
CA PHE A 18 5.92 -1.74 19.29
C PHE A 18 6.64 -0.61 18.57
N ILE A 19 7.19 0.38 19.31
CA ILE A 19 7.92 1.50 18.72
C ILE A 19 9.14 1.01 17.91
N THR A 20 9.81 -0.05 18.35
CA THR A 20 10.97 -0.61 17.65
C THR A 20 10.56 -1.34 16.37
N ALA A 21 9.54 -2.19 16.41
CA ALA A 21 9.00 -2.87 15.24
C ALA A 21 8.46 -1.87 14.21
N PHE A 22 7.61 -0.94 14.64
CA PHE A 22 6.97 0.05 13.77
C PHE A 22 7.99 1.01 13.13
N ARG A 23 8.99 1.49 13.89
CA ARG A 23 10.10 2.28 13.31
C ARG A 23 10.96 1.45 12.35
N SER A 24 11.03 0.14 12.52
CA SER A 24 11.81 -0.74 11.64
C SER A 24 11.13 -0.92 10.28
N GLY A 25 9.81 -1.14 10.25
CA GLY A 25 9.02 -1.08 9.02
C GLY A 25 9.03 0.32 8.39
N ALA A 26 8.92 1.38 9.20
CA ALA A 26 8.99 2.75 8.69
C ALA A 26 10.31 3.07 7.97
N VAL A 27 11.45 2.57 8.47
CA VAL A 27 12.75 2.74 7.76
C VAL A 27 12.70 2.13 6.36
N MET A 28 12.11 0.94 6.20
CA MET A 28 11.91 0.32 4.88
C MET A 28 10.98 1.17 4.00
N GLY A 29 9.80 1.54 4.52
CA GLY A 29 8.81 2.35 3.81
C GLY A 29 9.33 3.72 3.34
N PHE A 30 10.02 4.46 4.21
CA PHE A 30 10.62 5.75 3.84
C PHE A 30 11.78 5.59 2.87
N LEU A 31 12.66 4.60 3.06
CA LEU A 31 13.78 4.37 2.15
C LEU A 31 13.28 4.02 0.75
N LEU A 32 12.25 3.17 0.63
CA LEU A 32 11.61 2.81 -0.62
C LEU A 32 10.96 4.03 -1.29
N ALA A 33 10.10 4.77 -0.58
CA ALA A 33 9.39 5.92 -1.15
C ALA A 33 10.35 7.03 -1.61
N ALA A 34 11.36 7.35 -0.78
CA ALA A 34 12.32 8.42 -1.05
C ALA A 34 13.36 8.02 -2.11
N SER A 35 13.90 6.79 -2.07
CA SER A 35 14.83 6.33 -3.12
C SER A 35 14.12 6.12 -4.45
N GLY A 36 12.88 5.63 -4.44
CA GLY A 36 12.05 5.53 -5.64
C GLY A 36 11.86 6.89 -6.30
N LEU A 37 11.32 7.87 -5.54
CA LEU A 37 11.14 9.23 -6.02
C LEU A 37 12.45 9.89 -6.51
N LEU A 38 13.55 9.72 -5.76
CA LEU A 38 14.85 10.28 -6.12
C LEU A 38 15.40 9.68 -7.41
N VAL A 39 15.34 8.36 -7.58
CA VAL A 39 15.82 7.67 -8.79
C VAL A 39 14.94 8.03 -9.99
N LEU A 40 13.61 8.11 -9.82
CA LEU A 40 12.71 8.56 -10.88
C LEU A 40 13.02 10.01 -11.30
N TYR A 41 13.21 10.92 -10.34
CA TYR A 41 13.60 12.31 -10.62
C TYR A 41 14.95 12.39 -11.35
N ILE A 42 15.96 11.63 -10.91
CA ILE A 42 17.27 11.57 -11.58
C ILE A 42 17.12 11.00 -13.00
N ALA A 43 16.33 9.94 -13.20
CA ALA A 43 16.09 9.35 -14.51
C ALA A 43 15.45 10.36 -15.48
N ILE A 44 14.41 11.09 -15.06
CA ILE A 44 13.76 12.14 -15.87
C ILE A 44 14.77 13.22 -16.26
N ASN A 45 15.61 13.68 -15.34
CA ASN A 45 16.64 14.69 -15.64
C ASN A 45 17.72 14.17 -16.59
N LEU A 46 18.17 12.92 -16.42
CA LEU A 46 19.20 12.32 -17.29
C LEU A 46 18.68 12.04 -18.70
N PHE A 47 17.45 11.54 -18.84
CA PHE A 47 16.82 11.28 -20.13
C PHE A 47 16.41 12.59 -20.81
N GLY A 48 16.01 13.61 -20.05
CA GLY A 48 15.73 14.96 -20.55
C GLY A 48 16.92 15.63 -21.24
N ILE A 49 18.17 15.31 -20.86
CA ILE A 49 19.37 15.78 -21.58
C ILE A 49 19.46 15.19 -23.01
N TYR A 50 18.90 13.99 -23.23
CA TYR A 50 18.93 13.30 -24.52
C TYR A 50 17.72 13.64 -25.40
N TYR A 51 16.51 13.65 -24.84
CA TYR A 51 15.26 13.93 -25.55
C TYR A 51 14.98 15.44 -25.74
N GLY A 52 15.51 16.29 -24.86
CA GLY A 52 15.25 17.74 -24.91
C GLY A 52 13.77 18.06 -24.69
N ASP A 53 13.17 18.77 -25.64
CA ASP A 53 11.76 19.18 -25.61
C ASP A 53 10.78 18.06 -26.08
N ASP A 54 11.26 16.87 -26.45
CA ASP A 54 10.40 15.72 -26.76
C ASP A 54 9.81 15.09 -25.49
N TRP A 55 8.81 15.80 -24.94
CA TRP A 55 7.82 15.37 -23.94
C TRP A 55 7.44 13.88 -24.02
N GLU A 56 6.97 13.50 -25.20
CA GLU A 56 6.32 12.22 -25.44
C GLU A 56 7.35 11.08 -25.38
N GLY A 57 8.44 11.19 -26.17
CA GLY A 57 9.52 10.21 -26.18
C GLY A 57 10.26 10.10 -24.84
N LEU A 58 10.43 11.21 -24.12
CA LEU A 58 11.05 11.22 -22.78
C LEU A 58 10.23 10.36 -21.80
N PHE A 59 8.93 10.64 -21.67
CA PHE A 59 8.12 9.95 -20.68
C PHE A 59 7.74 8.52 -21.09
N GLU A 60 7.61 8.23 -22.40
CA GLU A 60 7.53 6.85 -22.89
C GLU A 60 8.79 6.05 -22.48
N ALA A 61 10.00 6.60 -22.68
CA ALA A 61 11.23 5.94 -22.25
C ALA A 61 11.32 5.75 -20.72
N ILE A 62 10.79 6.70 -19.94
CA ILE A 62 10.71 6.60 -18.47
C ILE A 62 9.75 5.50 -18.00
N THR A 63 8.83 4.98 -18.82
CA THR A 63 8.04 3.78 -18.45
C THR A 63 8.90 2.55 -18.19
N GLY A 64 10.12 2.48 -18.77
CA GLY A 64 11.11 1.45 -18.49
C GLY A 64 11.52 1.37 -17.01
N TYR A 65 11.37 2.46 -16.25
CA TYR A 65 11.55 2.46 -14.79
C TYR A 65 10.48 1.63 -14.08
N GLY A 66 9.21 1.82 -14.43
CA GLY A 66 8.09 1.02 -13.92
C GLY A 66 8.24 -0.46 -14.29
N LEU A 67 8.48 -0.75 -15.58
CA LEU A 67 8.71 -2.11 -16.08
C LEU A 67 9.88 -2.81 -15.37
N GLY A 68 10.97 -2.07 -15.08
CA GLY A 68 12.10 -2.58 -14.31
C GLY A 68 11.73 -2.90 -12.86
N GLY A 69 10.94 -2.03 -12.22
CA GLY A 69 10.38 -2.28 -10.89
C GLY A 69 9.52 -3.55 -10.84
N SER A 70 8.57 -3.68 -11.77
CA SER A 70 7.66 -4.84 -11.86
C SER A 70 8.39 -6.14 -12.20
N SER A 71 9.47 -6.07 -12.98
CA SER A 71 10.35 -7.21 -13.24
C SER A 71 11.02 -7.69 -11.95
N MET A 72 11.51 -6.77 -11.11
CA MET A 72 12.10 -7.12 -9.81
C MET A 72 11.05 -7.62 -8.81
N ALA A 73 9.85 -7.01 -8.81
CA ALA A 73 8.72 -7.46 -8.00
C ALA A 73 8.29 -8.89 -8.33
N LEU A 74 8.23 -9.26 -9.62
CA LEU A 74 7.94 -10.62 -10.05
C LEU A 74 8.91 -11.63 -9.43
N PHE A 75 10.23 -11.38 -9.50
CA PHE A 75 11.22 -12.26 -8.89
C PHE A 75 11.18 -12.26 -7.36
N GLY A 76 10.96 -11.11 -6.71
CA GLY A 76 10.80 -11.00 -5.26
C GLY A 76 9.57 -11.76 -4.74
N ARG A 77 8.43 -11.64 -5.42
CA ARG A 77 7.18 -12.33 -5.07
C ARG A 77 7.21 -13.83 -5.39
N VAL A 78 7.83 -14.25 -6.49
CA VAL A 78 7.98 -15.69 -6.81
C VAL A 78 8.99 -16.35 -5.88
N GLY A 79 10.21 -15.82 -5.79
CA GLY A 79 11.31 -16.41 -5.01
C GLY A 79 11.09 -16.31 -3.51
N GLY A 80 10.75 -15.11 -3.02
CA GLY A 80 10.39 -14.87 -1.63
C GLY A 80 8.96 -15.31 -1.36
N GLY A 81 7.99 -14.54 -1.83
CA GLY A 81 6.58 -14.65 -1.42
C GLY A 81 5.95 -16.04 -1.59
N ILE A 82 6.12 -16.69 -2.74
CA ILE A 82 5.46 -17.97 -3.04
C ILE A 82 6.23 -19.15 -2.44
N TYR A 83 7.52 -19.33 -2.78
CA TYR A 83 8.24 -20.53 -2.35
C TYR A 83 8.47 -20.60 -0.85
N THR A 84 8.83 -19.49 -0.18
CA THR A 84 9.07 -19.54 1.26
C THR A 84 7.80 -19.81 2.05
N LYS A 85 6.68 -19.12 1.74
CA LYS A 85 5.40 -19.37 2.39
C LYS A 85 4.79 -20.75 2.03
N ALA A 86 5.17 -21.36 0.91
CA ALA A 86 4.83 -22.76 0.64
C ALA A 86 5.63 -23.75 1.52
N VAL A 87 6.90 -23.45 1.81
CA VAL A 87 7.73 -24.28 2.72
C VAL A 87 7.30 -24.10 4.17
N ASP A 88 7.03 -22.87 4.60
CA ASP A 88 6.43 -22.51 5.89
C ASP A 88 5.12 -23.28 6.11
N VAL A 89 4.06 -23.01 5.33
CA VAL A 89 2.76 -23.71 5.47
C VAL A 89 2.91 -25.24 5.40
N GLY A 90 3.78 -25.76 4.53
CA GLY A 90 4.02 -27.19 4.40
C GLY A 90 4.71 -27.81 5.62
N ALA A 91 5.72 -27.13 6.18
CA ALA A 91 6.44 -27.57 7.37
C ALA A 91 5.58 -27.41 8.62
N ASP A 92 4.80 -26.33 8.73
CA ASP A 92 4.02 -26.02 9.92
C ASP A 92 2.77 -26.91 10.04
N LEU A 93 2.16 -27.33 8.92
CA LEU A 93 1.17 -28.43 8.94
C LEU A 93 1.73 -29.70 9.59
N VAL A 94 2.99 -30.06 9.32
CA VAL A 94 3.62 -31.26 9.90
C VAL A 94 4.07 -31.01 11.35
N GLY A 95 4.71 -29.89 11.65
CA GLY A 95 5.20 -29.53 12.99
C GLY A 95 4.05 -29.30 13.98
N LYS A 96 3.14 -28.41 13.64
CA LYS A 96 2.06 -27.92 14.51
C LYS A 96 0.88 -28.87 14.57
N VAL A 97 0.42 -29.41 13.43
CA VAL A 97 -0.81 -30.24 13.38
C VAL A 97 -0.52 -31.73 13.58
N GLU A 98 0.47 -32.31 12.89
CA GLU A 98 0.76 -33.74 13.03
C GLU A 98 1.61 -34.09 14.25
N ARG A 99 2.60 -33.24 14.59
CA ARG A 99 3.52 -33.48 15.70
C ARG A 99 3.19 -32.73 16.99
N ASN A 100 2.24 -31.79 16.95
CA ASN A 100 1.84 -30.96 18.10
C ASN A 100 3.05 -30.26 18.76
N ILE A 101 3.95 -29.75 17.93
CA ILE A 101 5.10 -28.91 18.30
C ILE A 101 4.67 -27.44 18.12
N PRO A 102 5.01 -26.51 19.03
CA PRO A 102 4.80 -25.08 18.80
C PRO A 102 5.50 -24.60 17.52
N GLU A 103 4.90 -23.60 16.87
CA GLU A 103 5.35 -22.96 15.62
C GLU A 103 6.83 -22.55 15.71
N ASP A 104 7.19 -21.78 16.75
CA ASP A 104 8.56 -21.29 17.00
C ASP A 104 9.51 -22.23 17.75
N ASP A 105 9.08 -23.46 18.04
CA ASP A 105 9.93 -24.38 18.80
C ASP A 105 11.21 -24.71 17.99
N PRO A 106 12.41 -24.71 18.58
CA PRO A 106 13.65 -25.10 17.91
C PRO A 106 13.63 -26.51 17.25
N ARG A 107 12.65 -27.36 17.61
CA ARG A 107 12.42 -28.69 17.03
C ARG A 107 11.50 -28.67 15.81
N ASN A 108 10.78 -27.58 15.56
CA ASN A 108 9.98 -27.38 14.36
C ASN A 108 10.88 -26.82 13.24
N PRO A 109 11.14 -27.55 12.14
CA PRO A 109 11.91 -26.99 11.02
C PRO A 109 11.20 -25.81 10.32
N ALA A 110 9.89 -25.63 10.54
CA ALA A 110 9.14 -24.50 9.99
C ALA A 110 9.66 -23.15 10.50
N VAL A 111 10.12 -23.05 11.76
CA VAL A 111 10.55 -21.77 12.35
C VAL A 111 11.61 -21.05 11.50
N ILE A 112 12.56 -21.80 10.93
CA ILE A 112 13.60 -21.21 10.06
C ILE A 112 13.04 -20.84 8.68
N ALA A 113 12.11 -21.64 8.14
CA ALA A 113 11.47 -21.35 6.86
C ALA A 113 10.59 -20.11 6.94
N ASP A 114 9.85 -19.95 8.05
CA ASP A 114 9.01 -18.79 8.30
C ASP A 114 9.83 -17.52 8.57
N ASN A 115 10.78 -17.54 9.51
CA ASN A 115 11.67 -16.40 9.76
C ASN A 115 12.37 -15.93 8.45
N VAL A 116 12.79 -16.86 7.58
CA VAL A 116 13.33 -16.51 6.25
C VAL A 116 12.24 -15.98 5.31
N GLY A 117 11.06 -16.60 5.28
CA GLY A 117 9.96 -16.22 4.40
C GLY A 117 9.32 -14.88 4.73
N ASP A 118 9.35 -14.48 5.99
CA ASP A 118 8.98 -13.15 6.42
C ASP A 118 9.96 -12.07 5.95
N ASN A 119 11.27 -12.31 6.06
CA ASN A 119 12.26 -11.35 5.60
C ASN A 119 12.31 -11.25 4.06
N VAL A 120 12.24 -12.39 3.36
CA VAL A 120 12.41 -12.44 1.89
C VAL A 120 11.08 -12.30 1.15
N GLY A 121 10.00 -12.89 1.66
CA GLY A 121 8.67 -12.90 1.03
C GLY A 121 7.76 -11.78 1.48
N ASN A 122 7.60 -11.60 2.80
CA ASN A 122 6.77 -10.51 3.33
C ASN A 122 7.49 -9.17 3.19
N ILE A 123 8.60 -8.90 3.88
CA ILE A 123 9.26 -7.58 3.84
C ILE A 123 9.84 -7.26 2.44
N ALA A 124 10.81 -8.04 1.95
CA ALA A 124 11.46 -7.72 0.67
C ALA A 124 10.51 -7.90 -0.54
N GLY A 125 9.71 -8.97 -0.54
CA GLY A 125 8.75 -9.25 -1.61
C GLY A 125 7.62 -8.24 -1.67
N MET A 126 6.93 -7.94 -0.56
CA MET A 126 5.84 -6.95 -0.53
C MET A 126 6.37 -5.52 -0.76
N GLY A 127 7.55 -5.19 -0.22
CA GLY A 127 8.26 -3.96 -0.57
C GLY A 127 8.47 -3.81 -2.08
N SER A 128 8.97 -4.84 -2.75
CA SER A 128 9.17 -4.79 -4.22
C SER A 128 7.86 -4.64 -5.01
N ASP A 129 6.78 -5.28 -4.56
CA ASP A 129 5.44 -5.26 -5.17
C ASP A 129 4.75 -3.89 -5.07
N LEU A 130 4.83 -3.28 -3.88
CA LEU A 130 4.32 -1.93 -3.62
C LEU A 130 5.18 -0.86 -4.30
N PHE A 131 6.51 -1.06 -4.38
CA PHE A 131 7.40 -0.22 -5.19
C PHE A 131 7.04 -0.27 -6.67
N ALA A 132 6.80 -1.45 -7.24
CA ALA A 132 6.40 -1.60 -8.64
C ALA A 132 5.11 -0.82 -8.92
N SER A 133 4.08 -1.00 -8.09
CA SER A 133 2.81 -0.27 -8.20
C SER A 133 2.99 1.27 -8.14
N TYR A 134 3.86 1.73 -7.24
CA TYR A 134 4.20 3.15 -7.07
C TYR A 134 5.00 3.73 -8.24
N ALA A 135 5.92 2.95 -8.81
CA ALA A 135 6.70 3.30 -9.99
C ALA A 135 5.81 3.34 -11.25
N GLU A 136 5.00 2.31 -11.48
CA GLU A 136 4.08 2.23 -12.63
C GLU A 136 3.05 3.36 -12.62
N SER A 137 2.37 3.62 -11.49
CA SER A 137 1.40 4.72 -11.39
C SER A 137 2.05 6.10 -11.56
N SER A 138 3.27 6.28 -11.05
CA SER A 138 4.05 7.51 -11.29
C SER A 138 4.38 7.70 -12.78
N CYS A 139 4.85 6.65 -13.47
CA CYS A 139 5.18 6.71 -14.90
C CYS A 139 3.93 6.86 -15.79
N ALA A 140 2.82 6.18 -15.47
CA ALA A 140 1.56 6.31 -16.19
C ALA A 140 1.05 7.75 -16.15
N ALA A 141 1.01 8.37 -14.97
CA ALA A 141 0.62 9.76 -14.80
C ALA A 141 1.51 10.73 -15.59
N LEU A 142 2.81 10.45 -15.73
CA LEU A 142 3.74 11.24 -16.54
C LEU A 142 3.48 11.10 -18.05
N VAL A 143 3.26 9.88 -18.55
CA VAL A 143 2.94 9.64 -19.96
C VAL A 143 1.60 10.25 -20.34
N VAL A 144 0.57 10.10 -19.52
CA VAL A 144 -0.74 10.71 -19.82
C VAL A 144 -0.67 12.24 -19.69
N ALA A 145 0.19 12.78 -18.83
CA ALA A 145 0.47 14.22 -18.83
C ALA A 145 1.17 14.67 -20.13
N SER A 146 2.15 13.92 -20.65
CA SER A 146 2.95 14.31 -21.81
C SER A 146 2.14 14.43 -23.09
N ILE A 147 1.18 13.52 -23.33
CA ILE A 147 0.25 13.58 -24.46
C ILE A 147 -0.92 14.57 -24.26
N SER A 148 -1.02 15.23 -23.10
CA SER A 148 -2.08 16.18 -22.77
C SER A 148 -1.72 17.63 -23.12
N SER A 149 -2.64 18.56 -22.84
CA SER A 149 -2.37 20.01 -22.89
C SER A 149 -1.17 20.45 -22.03
N PHE A 150 -0.77 19.67 -21.02
CA PHE A 150 0.39 19.99 -20.19
C PHE A 150 1.72 19.82 -20.97
N GLY A 151 1.85 18.76 -21.77
CA GLY A 151 3.02 18.55 -22.62
C GLY A 151 3.05 19.51 -23.81
N ILE A 152 1.92 19.66 -24.52
CA ILE A 152 1.82 20.58 -25.67
C ILE A 152 2.20 22.01 -25.28
N ASN A 153 1.70 22.51 -24.15
CA ASN A 153 2.02 23.86 -23.66
C ASN A 153 3.31 23.95 -22.84
N HIS A 154 4.10 22.86 -22.76
CA HIS A 154 5.35 22.76 -21.98
C HIS A 154 5.19 23.25 -20.53
N GLN A 155 4.06 22.93 -19.90
CA GLN A 155 3.77 23.29 -18.52
C GLN A 155 4.46 22.32 -17.56
N PHE A 156 5.58 22.77 -16.99
CA PHE A 156 6.41 21.94 -16.11
C PHE A 156 5.67 21.46 -14.84
N THR A 157 4.96 22.35 -14.14
CA THR A 157 4.35 22.02 -12.83
C THR A 157 3.27 20.92 -12.91
N PRO A 158 2.31 20.96 -13.88
CA PRO A 158 1.36 19.87 -14.07
C PRO A 158 2.00 18.58 -14.60
N MET A 159 3.08 18.69 -15.37
CA MET A 159 3.85 17.54 -15.87
C MET A 159 4.45 16.74 -14.71
N VAL A 160 5.18 17.39 -13.81
CA VAL A 160 5.81 16.73 -12.65
C VAL A 160 4.85 16.53 -11.46
N TYR A 161 3.54 16.71 -11.65
CA TYR A 161 2.55 16.66 -10.58
C TYR A 161 2.55 15.31 -9.83
N SER A 162 2.83 14.19 -10.51
CA SER A 162 3.00 12.88 -9.87
C SER A 162 4.14 12.90 -8.84
N LEU A 163 5.31 13.42 -9.19
CA LEU A 163 6.44 13.58 -8.27
C LEU A 163 6.12 14.53 -7.12
N LEU A 164 5.27 15.55 -7.33
CA LEU A 164 4.82 16.45 -6.28
C LEU A 164 3.88 15.74 -5.28
N VAL A 165 2.92 14.94 -5.76
CA VAL A 165 2.07 14.08 -4.91
C VAL A 165 2.94 13.14 -4.08
N SER A 166 3.89 12.44 -4.70
CA SER A 166 4.84 11.56 -4.01
C SER A 166 5.68 12.28 -2.96
N SER A 167 6.16 13.49 -3.26
CA SER A 167 6.92 14.33 -2.33
C SER A 167 6.11 14.70 -1.08
N VAL A 168 4.84 15.09 -1.29
CA VAL A 168 3.89 15.40 -0.21
C VAL A 168 3.55 14.15 0.60
N GLY A 169 3.43 12.99 -0.06
CA GLY A 169 3.22 11.69 0.57
C GLY A 169 4.29 11.31 1.59
N ILE A 170 5.57 11.54 1.27
CA ILE A 170 6.69 11.33 2.20
C ILE A 170 6.55 12.23 3.44
N ILE A 171 6.19 13.50 3.26
CA ILE A 171 5.99 14.45 4.37
C ILE A 171 4.77 14.06 5.22
N ALA A 172 3.65 13.66 4.58
CA ALA A 172 2.44 13.20 5.24
C ALA A 172 2.69 11.94 6.08
N CYS A 173 3.45 10.98 5.54
CA CYS A 173 3.88 9.79 6.28
C CYS A 173 4.77 10.14 7.47
N LEU A 174 5.71 11.09 7.30
CA LEU A 174 6.60 11.53 8.39
C LEU A 174 5.80 12.14 9.55
N ILE A 175 4.84 13.02 9.24
CA ILE A 175 3.92 13.60 10.23
C ILE A 175 3.10 12.50 10.91
N THR A 176 2.58 11.54 10.13
CA THR A 176 1.77 10.43 10.65
C THR A 176 2.54 9.56 11.64
N MET A 177 3.76 9.14 11.26
CA MET A 177 4.63 8.30 12.11
C MET A 177 4.85 8.89 13.51
N LEU A 178 5.03 10.22 13.62
CA LEU A 178 5.21 10.89 14.92
C LEU A 178 4.01 10.66 15.86
N PHE A 179 2.79 10.51 15.33
CA PHE A 179 1.63 10.16 16.14
C PHE A 179 1.70 8.74 16.70
N ALA A 180 2.20 7.75 15.94
CA ALA A 180 2.42 6.39 16.46
C ALA A 180 3.57 6.31 17.47
N THR A 181 4.68 6.99 17.21
CA THR A 181 5.92 6.70 17.96
C THR A 181 6.24 7.67 19.08
N ASP A 182 5.72 8.90 19.04
CA ASP A 182 6.14 9.97 19.95
C ASP A 182 4.97 10.65 20.68
N PHE A 183 3.79 10.80 20.03
CA PHE A 183 2.61 11.41 20.69
C PHE A 183 1.68 10.41 21.39
N PHE A 184 1.47 9.20 20.83
CA PHE A 184 0.57 8.19 21.41
C PHE A 184 1.32 6.90 21.79
N GLU A 185 2.29 7.00 22.71
CA GLU A 185 3.01 5.82 23.23
C GLU A 185 2.05 4.79 23.84
N ILE A 186 2.11 3.58 23.28
CA ILE A 186 1.32 2.41 23.67
C ILE A 186 1.78 1.86 25.01
N LYS A 187 0.84 1.57 25.90
CA LYS A 187 1.10 1.05 27.25
C LYS A 187 0.54 -0.35 27.46
N VAL A 188 -0.54 -0.70 26.77
CA VAL A 188 -1.28 -1.96 26.95
C VAL A 188 -1.48 -2.67 25.60
N VAL A 189 -1.49 -4.00 25.61
CA VAL A 189 -1.71 -4.85 24.43
C VAL A 189 -2.94 -4.42 23.60
N ASN A 190 -4.05 -4.12 24.26
CA ASN A 190 -5.31 -3.76 23.58
C ASN A 190 -5.26 -2.42 22.83
N GLU A 191 -4.17 -1.64 22.94
CA GLU A 191 -3.98 -0.38 22.24
C GLU A 191 -3.22 -0.55 20.91
N ILE A 192 -2.62 -1.71 20.63
CA ILE A 192 -1.79 -1.98 19.44
C ILE A 192 -2.60 -1.87 18.14
N GLU A 193 -3.62 -2.71 17.96
CA GLU A 193 -4.48 -2.70 16.76
C GLU A 193 -5.17 -1.32 16.57
N PRO A 194 -5.75 -0.68 17.61
CA PRO A 194 -6.25 0.69 17.48
C PRO A 194 -5.18 1.73 17.08
N ALA A 195 -3.92 1.59 17.50
CA ALA A 195 -2.86 2.50 17.10
C ALA A 195 -2.49 2.34 15.63
N LEU A 196 -2.31 1.11 15.15
CA LEU A 196 -2.03 0.83 13.73
C LEU A 196 -3.19 1.30 12.83
N LYS A 197 -4.45 1.04 13.20
CA LYS A 197 -5.62 1.54 12.47
C LYS A 197 -5.76 3.07 12.50
N LYS A 198 -5.33 3.74 13.58
CA LYS A 198 -5.24 5.21 13.60
C LYS A 198 -4.20 5.74 12.63
N GLN A 199 -3.10 5.03 12.38
CA GLN A 199 -2.09 5.48 11.41
C GLN A 199 -2.68 5.56 10.00
N LEU A 200 -3.43 4.54 9.57
CA LEU A 200 -4.16 4.53 8.29
C LEU A 200 -5.09 5.76 8.13
N ILE A 201 -5.88 6.06 9.16
CA ILE A 201 -6.80 7.20 9.16
C ILE A 201 -6.04 8.54 9.15
N ILE A 202 -4.99 8.66 9.97
CA ILE A 202 -4.19 9.90 10.07
C ILE A 202 -3.44 10.16 8.76
N SER A 203 -2.83 9.14 8.14
CA SER A 203 -2.08 9.30 6.89
C SER A 203 -3.03 9.68 5.76
N THR A 204 -4.21 9.08 5.69
CA THR A 204 -5.26 9.46 4.73
C THR A 204 -5.66 10.93 4.88
N VAL A 205 -6.04 11.36 6.10
CA VAL A 205 -6.48 12.76 6.34
C VAL A 205 -5.36 13.78 6.07
N VAL A 206 -4.14 13.51 6.55
CA VAL A 206 -2.99 14.41 6.32
C VAL A 206 -2.64 14.46 4.83
N MET A 207 -2.69 13.32 4.13
CA MET A 207 -2.39 13.26 2.72
C MET A 207 -3.45 13.97 1.88
N THR A 208 -4.75 13.82 2.18
CA THR A 208 -5.81 14.53 1.46
C THR A 208 -5.67 16.04 1.59
N ILE A 209 -5.29 16.57 2.75
CA ILE A 209 -4.96 18.00 2.92
C ILE A 209 -3.73 18.37 2.08
N GLY A 210 -2.73 17.50 2.01
CA GLY A 210 -1.55 17.66 1.15
C GLY A 210 -1.88 17.70 -0.35
N ILE A 211 -2.65 16.72 -0.84
CA ILE A 211 -3.15 16.64 -2.22
C ILE A 211 -3.98 17.89 -2.54
N ALA A 212 -4.89 18.27 -1.66
CA ALA A 212 -5.70 19.48 -1.82
C ALA A 212 -4.85 20.74 -2.07
N LEU A 213 -3.83 20.96 -1.23
CA LEU A 213 -2.95 22.12 -1.33
C LEU A 213 -2.08 22.07 -2.59
N ILE A 214 -1.51 20.90 -2.95
CA ILE A 214 -0.63 20.79 -4.12
C ILE A 214 -1.42 20.81 -5.44
N SER A 215 -2.66 20.28 -5.48
CA SER A 215 -3.58 20.46 -6.60
C SER A 215 -3.94 21.93 -6.79
N TRP A 216 -4.22 22.64 -5.69
CA TRP A 216 -4.58 24.06 -5.71
C TRP A 216 -3.40 24.96 -6.15
N LEU A 217 -2.15 24.53 -5.96
CA LEU A 217 -0.97 25.29 -6.37
C LEU A 217 -0.38 24.85 -7.71
N GLY A 218 -0.52 23.58 -8.09
CA GLY A 218 0.23 22.96 -9.19
C GLY A 218 -0.55 22.64 -10.46
N LEU A 219 -1.88 22.55 -10.41
CA LEU A 219 -2.73 22.30 -11.58
C LEU A 219 -3.35 23.61 -12.11
N PRO A 220 -3.49 23.78 -13.44
CA PRO A 220 -4.13 24.95 -14.03
C PRO A 220 -5.65 24.89 -13.83
N ASP A 221 -6.31 26.06 -13.84
CA ASP A 221 -7.74 26.18 -13.52
C ASP A 221 -8.66 25.46 -14.52
N THR A 222 -8.20 25.22 -15.75
CA THR A 222 -8.94 24.51 -16.80
C THR A 222 -8.04 23.57 -17.61
N PHE A 223 -8.47 22.32 -17.80
CA PHE A 223 -7.92 21.36 -18.76
C PHE A 223 -9.06 20.46 -19.29
N THR A 224 -8.96 19.97 -20.53
CA THR A 224 -10.11 19.40 -21.27
C THR A 224 -10.11 17.87 -21.32
N ILE A 225 -10.97 17.21 -20.53
CA ILE A 225 -11.14 15.74 -20.52
C ILE A 225 -12.62 15.36 -20.29
N TYR A 226 -13.04 14.16 -20.74
CA TYR A 226 -14.44 13.68 -20.83
C TYR A 226 -14.93 12.85 -19.61
N ASN A 227 -16.25 12.58 -19.52
CA ASN A 227 -17.03 12.55 -18.27
C ASN A 227 -18.11 11.42 -18.22
N PHE A 228 -18.57 10.91 -17.05
CA PHE A 228 -19.95 10.46 -16.66
C PHE A 228 -19.97 9.63 -15.34
N GLY A 229 -20.74 9.97 -14.28
CA GLY A 229 -20.51 9.45 -12.88
C GLY A 229 -21.67 8.85 -11.99
N ALA A 230 -21.40 8.73 -10.66
CA ALA A 230 -22.24 8.36 -9.45
C ALA A 230 -22.69 6.86 -9.22
N ARG A 231 -22.96 6.28 -7.99
CA ARG A 231 -22.60 6.44 -6.53
C ARG A 231 -23.27 5.28 -5.67
N LYS A 232 -22.66 4.79 -4.53
CA LYS A 232 -23.21 4.01 -3.32
C LYS A 232 -22.66 2.56 -3.04
N THR A 233 -22.79 1.87 -1.86
CA THR A 233 -22.40 2.12 -0.42
C THR A 233 -22.72 0.96 0.60
N VAL A 234 -21.87 0.74 1.63
CA VAL A 234 -21.95 0.09 3.02
C VAL A 234 -22.02 -1.44 3.37
N GLN A 235 -21.11 -1.85 4.30
CA GLN A 235 -21.18 -2.67 5.56
C GLN A 235 -21.42 -4.22 5.67
N SER A 236 -20.50 -4.94 6.35
CA SER A 236 -20.66 -5.66 7.67
C SER A 236 -19.45 -6.59 8.00
N CYS A 237 -19.29 -7.07 9.26
CA CYS A 237 -18.05 -7.69 9.76
C CYS A 237 -18.05 -9.25 9.76
N PRO A 238 -17.02 -9.94 9.21
CA PRO A 238 -17.07 -11.39 8.95
C PRO A 238 -16.33 -12.34 9.92
N VAL A 239 -15.43 -11.84 10.78
CA VAL A 239 -14.38 -12.67 11.42
C VAL A 239 -14.90 -13.78 12.33
N GLN A 240 -15.99 -13.54 13.08
CA GLN A 240 -16.53 -14.50 14.07
C GLN A 240 -16.97 -15.82 13.42
N GLY A 241 -17.47 -15.79 12.19
CA GLY A 241 -17.91 -17.01 11.49
C GLY A 241 -16.79 -18.00 11.19
N ILE A 242 -15.55 -17.53 10.99
CA ILE A 242 -14.38 -18.40 10.78
C ILE A 242 -14.05 -19.12 12.09
N ALA A 243 -13.97 -18.38 13.20
CA ALA A 243 -13.64 -18.91 14.52
C ALA A 243 -14.64 -20.00 14.97
N ASP A 244 -15.93 -19.85 14.67
CA ASP A 244 -16.92 -20.90 14.92
C ASP A 244 -16.75 -22.12 13.98
N SER A 245 -16.39 -21.91 12.70
CA SER A 245 -16.14 -23.01 11.76
C SER A 245 -14.90 -23.85 12.08
N CYS A 246 -13.93 -23.30 12.83
CA CYS A 246 -12.81 -24.07 13.38
C CYS A 246 -13.26 -25.23 14.29
N ARG A 247 -14.46 -25.15 14.90
CA ARG A 247 -15.00 -26.21 15.76
C ARG A 247 -15.48 -27.45 15.00
N THR A 248 -15.81 -27.33 13.70
CA THR A 248 -16.49 -28.41 12.97
C THR A 248 -15.55 -29.41 12.29
N ARG A 249 -14.35 -28.95 11.85
CA ARG A 249 -13.14 -29.69 11.37
C ARG A 249 -12.37 -28.85 10.34
N ALA A 250 -11.11 -29.22 10.07
CA ALA A 250 -10.23 -28.56 9.11
C ALA A 250 -10.88 -28.35 7.72
N ALA A 251 -11.49 -29.38 7.13
CA ALA A 251 -12.10 -29.29 5.80
C ALA A 251 -13.24 -28.24 5.73
N THR A 252 -14.12 -28.19 6.74
CA THR A 252 -15.17 -27.17 6.84
C THR A 252 -14.63 -25.77 7.07
N ASN A 253 -13.55 -25.63 7.85
CA ASN A 253 -12.88 -24.34 8.06
C ASN A 253 -12.27 -23.82 6.75
N VAL A 254 -11.59 -24.68 5.98
CA VAL A 254 -11.02 -24.32 4.66
C VAL A 254 -12.11 -23.89 3.68
N ILE A 255 -13.20 -24.67 3.56
CA ILE A 255 -14.31 -24.33 2.65
C ILE A 255 -14.98 -23.00 3.07
N PHE A 256 -15.24 -22.80 4.35
CA PHE A 256 -15.85 -21.56 4.85
C PHE A 256 -14.92 -20.35 4.68
N GLY A 257 -13.62 -20.51 5.00
CA GLY A 257 -12.61 -19.48 4.80
C GLY A 257 -12.47 -19.04 3.35
N LEU A 258 -12.42 -20.00 2.40
CA LEU A 258 -12.41 -19.71 0.96
C LEU A 258 -13.69 -19.00 0.50
N ALA A 259 -14.86 -19.50 0.89
CA ALA A 259 -16.14 -18.88 0.54
C ALA A 259 -16.27 -17.45 1.10
N LEU A 260 -15.74 -17.22 2.31
CA LEU A 260 -15.73 -15.90 2.92
C LEU A 260 -14.71 -14.95 2.28
N GLY A 261 -13.55 -15.47 1.84
CA GLY A 261 -12.58 -14.72 1.02
C GLY A 261 -13.15 -14.29 -0.33
N TYR A 262 -13.88 -15.18 -1.02
CA TYR A 262 -14.61 -14.81 -2.25
C TYR A 262 -15.74 -13.81 -1.99
N LYS A 263 -16.33 -13.82 -0.79
CA LYS A 263 -17.34 -12.82 -0.40
C LYS A 263 -16.71 -11.47 -0.03
N SER A 264 -15.52 -11.45 0.58
CA SER A 264 -14.89 -10.22 1.05
C SER A 264 -14.41 -9.32 -0.07
N VAL A 265 -14.06 -9.86 -1.24
CA VAL A 265 -13.63 -9.06 -2.41
C VAL A 265 -14.75 -8.26 -3.08
N ILE A 266 -16.03 -8.56 -2.81
CA ILE A 266 -17.17 -7.89 -3.47
C ILE A 266 -17.17 -6.38 -3.18
N ILE A 267 -17.00 -5.97 -1.92
CA ILE A 267 -17.01 -4.54 -1.54
C ILE A 267 -15.80 -3.80 -2.12
N PRO A 268 -14.55 -4.30 -2.00
CA PRO A 268 -13.39 -3.70 -2.66
C PRO A 268 -13.50 -3.60 -4.18
N ILE A 269 -14.08 -4.60 -4.88
CA ILE A 269 -14.29 -4.52 -6.33
C ILE A 269 -15.23 -3.35 -6.67
N PHE A 270 -16.36 -3.20 -5.98
CA PHE A 270 -17.25 -2.05 -6.21
C PHE A 270 -16.60 -0.71 -5.84
N ALA A 271 -15.77 -0.67 -4.80
CA ALA A 271 -15.00 0.53 -4.44
C ALA A 271 -14.01 0.93 -5.54
N ILE A 272 -13.22 -0.02 -6.06
CA ILE A 272 -12.30 0.22 -7.20
C ILE A 272 -13.07 0.64 -8.44
N VAL A 273 -14.13 -0.08 -8.84
CA VAL A 273 -14.91 0.24 -10.05
C VAL A 273 -15.52 1.64 -9.95
N PHE A 274 -16.14 1.99 -8.81
CA PHE A 274 -16.67 3.33 -8.58
C PHE A 274 -15.60 4.41 -8.67
N SER A 275 -14.39 4.12 -8.21
CA SER A 275 -13.30 5.09 -8.12
C SER A 275 -12.58 5.27 -9.45
N ILE A 276 -12.32 4.20 -10.20
CA ILE A 276 -11.86 4.28 -11.60
C ILE A 276 -12.87 5.11 -12.40
N PHE A 277 -14.16 4.81 -12.26
CA PHE A 277 -15.24 5.53 -12.94
C PHE A 277 -15.33 7.01 -12.56
N LEU A 278 -15.21 7.34 -11.26
CA LEU A 278 -15.20 8.74 -10.78
C LEU A 278 -13.96 9.49 -11.26
N SER A 279 -12.78 8.91 -11.11
CA SER A 279 -11.51 9.52 -11.55
C SER A 279 -11.46 9.70 -13.06
N PHE A 280 -11.95 8.70 -13.82
CA PHE A 280 -12.09 8.79 -15.26
C PHE A 280 -13.12 9.86 -15.67
N SER A 281 -14.19 10.05 -14.90
CA SER A 281 -15.17 11.12 -15.16
C SER A 281 -14.61 12.53 -14.97
N LEU A 282 -13.61 12.67 -14.10
CA LEU A 282 -13.03 13.97 -13.74
C LEU A 282 -11.84 14.33 -14.63
N ALA A 283 -11.01 13.35 -15.00
CA ALA A 283 -9.78 13.58 -15.76
C ALA A 283 -9.33 12.37 -16.61
N ALA A 284 -10.26 11.53 -17.08
CA ALA A 284 -10.00 10.27 -17.82
C ALA A 284 -8.80 9.48 -17.25
N MET A 285 -7.88 9.05 -18.11
CA MET A 285 -6.74 8.23 -17.69
C MET A 285 -5.84 8.97 -16.69
N TYR A 286 -5.57 10.27 -16.89
CA TYR A 286 -4.77 11.06 -15.95
C TYR A 286 -5.39 11.08 -14.54
N GLY A 287 -6.72 11.17 -14.45
CA GLY A 287 -7.44 11.05 -13.20
C GLY A 287 -7.27 9.69 -12.54
N VAL A 288 -7.31 8.61 -13.33
CA VAL A 288 -7.10 7.23 -12.84
C VAL A 288 -5.67 7.04 -12.32
N ASP A 289 -4.67 7.52 -13.07
CA ASP A 289 -3.25 7.39 -12.69
C ASP A 289 -2.92 8.23 -11.44
N VAL A 290 -3.41 9.46 -11.38
CA VAL A 290 -3.29 10.33 -10.19
C VAL A 290 -4.04 9.74 -9.00
N ALA A 291 -5.16 9.04 -9.20
CA ALA A 291 -5.86 8.35 -8.12
C ALA A 291 -5.11 7.12 -7.62
N ALA A 292 -4.52 6.33 -8.52
CA ALA A 292 -3.62 5.22 -8.16
C ALA A 292 -2.43 5.73 -7.34
N LEU A 293 -1.78 6.78 -7.80
CA LEU A 293 -0.67 7.41 -7.09
C LEU A 293 -1.10 8.07 -5.79
N GLY A 294 -2.31 8.63 -5.71
CA GLY A 294 -2.89 9.19 -4.49
C GLY A 294 -3.02 8.13 -3.39
N MET A 295 -3.49 6.93 -3.72
CA MET A 295 -3.54 5.79 -2.78
C MET A 295 -2.14 5.33 -2.36
N LEU A 296 -1.18 5.33 -3.29
CA LEU A 296 0.19 4.89 -3.04
C LEU A 296 1.09 5.99 -2.44
N SER A 297 0.65 7.23 -2.36
CA SER A 297 1.45 8.32 -1.77
C SER A 297 1.69 8.14 -0.27
N THR A 298 0.82 7.39 0.41
CA THR A 298 0.99 6.99 1.82
C THR A 298 1.74 5.67 1.99
N ILE A 299 2.39 5.15 0.93
CA ILE A 299 3.13 3.87 0.91
C ILE A 299 4.12 3.70 2.06
N ALA A 300 4.80 4.77 2.50
CA ALA A 300 5.74 4.67 3.63
C ALA A 300 5.04 4.37 4.97
N THR A 301 3.81 4.85 5.17
CA THR A 301 2.98 4.46 6.32
C THR A 301 2.38 3.07 6.14
N GLY A 302 1.93 2.73 4.92
CA GLY A 302 1.39 1.40 4.62
C GLY A 302 2.42 0.29 4.86
N LEU A 303 3.63 0.45 4.33
CA LEU A 303 4.77 -0.46 4.59
C LEU A 303 5.17 -0.49 6.07
N ALA A 304 5.15 0.64 6.78
CA ALA A 304 5.42 0.65 8.22
C ALA A 304 4.44 -0.22 9.04
N ILE A 305 3.21 -0.39 8.55
CA ILE A 305 2.16 -1.21 9.18
C ILE A 305 2.23 -2.66 8.68
N ASP A 306 2.53 -2.90 7.41
CA ASP A 306 2.62 -4.24 6.83
C ASP A 306 3.90 -4.96 7.30
N ASP A 307 5.08 -4.32 7.17
CA ASP A 307 6.37 -4.86 7.66
C ASP A 307 6.39 -5.04 9.19
N TYR A 308 5.58 -4.29 9.93
CA TYR A 308 5.48 -4.41 11.39
C TYR A 308 5.01 -5.82 11.82
N GLY A 309 4.15 -6.47 11.03
CA GLY A 309 3.69 -7.85 11.31
C GLY A 309 4.85 -8.85 11.30
N PRO A 310 5.51 -9.07 10.15
CA PRO A 310 6.66 -9.95 10.03
C PRO A 310 7.81 -9.66 11.01
N ILE A 311 8.04 -8.37 11.32
CA ILE A 311 9.05 -7.97 12.31
C ILE A 311 8.65 -8.38 13.74
N SER A 312 7.35 -8.43 14.05
CA SER A 312 6.81 -8.87 15.34
C SER A 312 6.69 -10.40 15.44
N ASP A 313 6.49 -11.08 14.31
CA ASP A 313 6.43 -12.54 14.21
C ASP A 313 7.83 -13.16 14.45
N ASN A 314 8.83 -12.72 13.65
CA ASN A 314 10.24 -13.07 13.86
C ASN A 314 10.75 -12.69 15.27
N ASP A 315 10.19 -11.66 15.90
CA ASP A 315 10.51 -11.30 17.29
C ASP A 315 10.06 -12.42 18.25
N GLY A 316 8.85 -12.95 18.06
CA GLY A 316 8.35 -14.13 18.77
C GLY A 316 9.22 -15.37 18.58
N GLY A 317 9.60 -15.66 17.33
CA GLY A 317 10.51 -16.76 17.00
C GLY A 317 11.88 -16.65 17.68
N ILE A 318 12.49 -15.46 17.68
CA ILE A 318 13.75 -15.23 18.39
C ILE A 318 13.57 -15.32 19.91
N ALA A 319 12.44 -14.85 20.47
CA ALA A 319 12.16 -14.95 21.90
C ALA A 319 12.06 -16.40 22.38
N GLU A 320 11.36 -17.26 21.64
CA GLU A 320 11.20 -18.68 21.96
C GLU A 320 12.54 -19.43 21.79
N MET A 321 13.20 -19.28 20.63
CA MET A 321 14.47 -19.96 20.35
C MET A 321 15.60 -19.55 21.31
N ALA A 322 15.58 -18.32 21.83
CA ALA A 322 16.54 -17.86 22.85
C ALA A 322 16.18 -18.28 24.29
N GLY A 323 15.09 -19.03 24.50
CA GLY A 323 14.64 -19.48 25.82
C GLY A 323 14.24 -18.33 26.73
N MET A 324 13.65 -17.26 26.18
CA MET A 324 13.20 -16.11 26.96
C MET A 324 11.97 -16.46 27.81
N SER A 325 11.67 -15.64 28.82
CA SER A 325 10.52 -15.89 29.69
C SER A 325 9.19 -15.81 28.92
N HIS A 326 8.22 -16.69 29.23
CA HIS A 326 6.87 -16.70 28.66
C HIS A 326 6.20 -15.31 28.55
N ARG A 327 6.42 -14.43 29.53
CA ARG A 327 5.94 -13.03 29.53
C ARG A 327 6.46 -12.17 28.37
N ILE A 328 7.55 -12.57 27.72
CA ILE A 328 8.08 -11.93 26.51
C ILE A 328 7.35 -12.50 25.29
N ARG A 329 7.19 -13.83 25.20
CA ARG A 329 6.42 -14.49 24.13
C ARG A 329 4.96 -13.99 24.09
N GLU A 330 4.29 -13.86 25.25
CA GLU A 330 2.97 -13.22 25.38
C GLU A 330 2.90 -11.79 24.80
N ARG A 331 4.02 -11.05 24.84
CA ARG A 331 4.09 -9.68 24.30
C ARG A 331 4.34 -9.68 22.81
N THR A 332 5.13 -10.62 22.28
CA THR A 332 5.38 -10.76 20.84
C THR A 332 4.15 -11.31 20.13
N ASP A 333 3.46 -12.31 20.71
CA ASP A 333 2.14 -12.80 20.22
C ASP A 333 1.12 -11.66 20.09
N ALA A 334 1.08 -10.79 21.09
CA ALA A 334 0.19 -9.63 21.10
C ALA A 334 0.53 -8.59 20.01
N LEU A 335 1.81 -8.46 19.65
CA LEU A 335 2.27 -7.57 18.59
C LEU A 335 1.99 -8.19 17.21
N ASP A 336 2.35 -9.46 17.02
CA ASP A 336 2.07 -10.21 15.80
C ASP A 336 0.56 -10.24 15.47
N ALA A 337 -0.29 -10.66 16.42
CA ALA A 337 -1.73 -10.77 16.15
C ALA A 337 -2.36 -9.43 15.71
N ALA A 338 -1.85 -8.30 16.21
CA ALA A 338 -2.24 -6.97 15.78
C ALA A 338 -1.66 -6.59 14.40
N GLY A 339 -0.47 -7.06 14.08
CA GLY A 339 0.15 -6.96 12.75
C GLY A 339 -0.61 -7.76 11.71
N ASN A 340 -0.82 -9.06 11.93
CA ASN A 340 -1.57 -9.96 11.07
C ASN A 340 -3.00 -9.48 10.79
N THR A 341 -3.71 -8.98 11.81
CA THR A 341 -5.02 -8.35 11.59
C THR A 341 -4.94 -7.05 10.80
N THR A 342 -3.95 -6.19 11.05
CA THR A 342 -3.85 -4.90 10.34
C THR A 342 -3.28 -5.03 8.92
N ALA A 343 -2.42 -5.99 8.62
CA ALA A 343 -1.97 -6.29 7.27
C ALA A 343 -3.14 -6.62 6.33
N ALA A 344 -4.16 -7.34 6.85
CA ALA A 344 -5.41 -7.57 6.12
C ALA A 344 -6.22 -6.27 5.87
N TYR A 345 -6.15 -5.28 6.78
CA TYR A 345 -6.73 -3.95 6.53
C TYR A 345 -5.88 -3.13 5.55
N GLY A 346 -4.56 -3.06 5.72
CA GLY A 346 -3.65 -2.29 4.85
C GLY A 346 -3.76 -2.71 3.39
N LYS A 347 -3.81 -4.02 3.12
CA LYS A 347 -4.09 -4.61 1.79
C LYS A 347 -5.42 -4.15 1.16
N VAL A 348 -6.39 -3.72 1.96
CA VAL A 348 -7.67 -3.15 1.53
C VAL A 348 -7.67 -1.61 1.59
N ASP A 349 -6.83 -0.99 2.41
CA ASP A 349 -6.78 0.46 2.59
C ASP A 349 -6.10 1.17 1.41
N TYR A 350 -5.15 0.48 0.76
CA TYR A 350 -4.70 0.77 -0.62
C TYR A 350 -5.85 0.75 -1.65
N MET A 351 -7.09 0.40 -1.28
CA MET A 351 -8.30 0.49 -2.10
C MET A 351 -9.37 1.46 -1.54
N LEU A 352 -9.22 1.97 -0.30
CA LEU A 352 -10.22 2.80 0.41
C LEU A 352 -9.91 4.31 0.44
N ILE A 353 -8.65 4.71 0.24
CA ILE A 353 -8.21 6.12 0.18
C ILE A 353 -8.94 6.92 -0.94
N LEU A 354 -9.63 6.24 -1.86
CA LEU A 354 -10.37 6.81 -2.98
C LEU A 354 -11.62 7.64 -2.62
N SER A 355 -12.09 7.63 -1.37
CA SER A 355 -13.27 8.43 -1.00
C SER A 355 -13.03 9.95 -1.00
N GLU A 356 -11.78 10.41 -1.01
CA GLU A 356 -11.43 11.81 -0.73
C GLU A 356 -11.10 12.67 -1.97
N PHE A 357 -11.35 12.17 -3.19
CA PHE A 357 -11.19 12.92 -4.45
C PHE A 357 -12.12 14.15 -4.61
N HIS A 358 -12.94 14.48 -3.59
CA HIS A 358 -13.75 15.70 -3.55
C HIS A 358 -12.91 16.99 -3.59
N VAL A 359 -11.65 16.98 -3.16
CA VAL A 359 -10.90 18.24 -3.01
C VAL A 359 -10.30 18.76 -4.32
N ILE A 360 -9.94 17.88 -5.25
CA ILE A 360 -9.52 18.27 -6.62
C ILE A 360 -10.71 18.92 -7.36
N ALA A 361 -11.92 18.42 -7.14
CA ALA A 361 -13.14 18.91 -7.80
C ALA A 361 -13.60 20.32 -7.36
N HIS A 362 -13.04 20.92 -6.30
CA HIS A 362 -13.54 22.19 -5.78
C HIS A 362 -12.95 23.44 -6.49
N ARG A 363 -11.97 23.29 -7.40
CA ARG A 363 -11.43 24.41 -8.20
C ARG A 363 -12.03 24.52 -9.60
N THR A 364 -12.48 23.42 -10.19
CA THR A 364 -12.90 23.33 -11.61
C THR A 364 -14.35 23.79 -11.86
N LYS A 365 -14.77 24.94 -11.29
CA LYS A 365 -16.14 25.46 -11.45
C LYS A 365 -16.42 26.17 -12.77
N ASP A 366 -15.42 26.72 -13.44
CA ASP A 366 -15.59 27.51 -14.67
C ASP A 366 -15.23 26.67 -15.91
N PHE A 367 -16.10 25.70 -16.23
CA PHE A 367 -15.89 24.75 -17.32
C PHE A 367 -16.71 25.13 -18.57
N SER A 368 -16.07 25.82 -19.54
CA SER A 368 -16.68 26.15 -20.83
C SER A 368 -16.44 25.04 -21.86
N VAL A 369 -17.45 24.19 -22.06
CA VAL A 369 -17.36 23.08 -23.04
C VAL A 369 -17.61 23.59 -24.46
N SER A 370 -16.56 23.61 -25.29
CA SER A 370 -16.69 23.78 -26.74
C SER A 370 -16.89 22.41 -27.41
N CYS A 371 -18.15 21.94 -27.47
CA CYS A 371 -18.51 20.70 -28.16
C CYS A 371 -18.52 20.87 -29.69
N ASP A 372 -17.38 20.69 -30.34
CA ASP A 372 -17.30 20.59 -31.81
C ASP A 372 -17.39 19.12 -32.29
N CYS A 373 -18.45 18.43 -31.87
CA CYS A 373 -18.82 17.12 -32.40
C CYS A 373 -20.05 17.23 -33.30
N LYS A 374 -19.80 17.55 -34.58
CA LYS A 374 -20.74 17.26 -35.68
C LYS A 374 -20.92 15.75 -35.86
N CYS A 375 -21.63 15.10 -34.94
CA CYS A 375 -22.15 13.76 -35.19
C CYS A 375 -23.28 13.87 -36.23
N GLN A 376 -22.95 13.54 -37.48
CA GLN A 376 -23.93 13.36 -38.55
C GLN A 376 -24.83 12.16 -38.21
N LEU A 377 -26.00 12.45 -37.64
CA LEU A 377 -27.11 11.51 -37.47
C LEU A 377 -28.39 12.09 -38.09
N GLU A 378 -28.26 12.54 -39.34
CA GLU A 378 -29.39 12.70 -40.26
C GLU A 378 -29.46 11.46 -41.17
N SER A 379 -30.67 11.09 -41.63
CA SER A 379 -30.98 9.97 -42.53
C SER A 379 -31.08 8.53 -41.97
N ILE A 380 -31.77 8.34 -40.84
CA ILE A 380 -32.64 7.15 -40.67
C ILE A 380 -34.02 7.61 -40.16
N ASN A 381 -34.86 8.14 -41.05
CA ASN A 381 -36.31 8.33 -40.85
C ASN A 381 -37.00 8.78 -42.17
N SER A 382 -37.01 7.89 -43.16
CA SER A 382 -37.92 7.89 -44.34
C SER A 382 -37.86 6.52 -45.01
#